data_AF-A0A3B8NGM5-F1
#
_entry.id   AF-A0A3B8NGM5-F1
#
_cell.length_a   1.000
_cell.length_b   1.000
_cell.length_c   1.000
_cell.angle_alpha   90.00
_cell.angle_beta   90.00
_cell.angle_gamma   90.00
#
_symmetry.space_group_name_H-M   'P 1'
#
loop_
_entity.id
_entity.type
_entity.pdbx_description
1 polymer ?
#
loop_
_entity_poly.entity_id
_entity_poly.type
_entity_poly.pdbx_seq_one_letter_code
_entity_poly.pdbx_strand_id
1 'polypeptide(L)' 'TQPQCIISGKVNFSDGKGAAWYIDQLGRLGLNPDEEGYSPSQEDLAVFQIELRKVLSKQGL' A
#
# COMPACT_ATOMS: atom_id res chain seq x y z
N THR A 1 -2.10 7.63 16.76
CA THR A 1 -2.22 8.48 15.54
C THR A 1 -0.84 8.63 14.95
N GLN A 2 -0.58 8.11 13.75
CA GLN A 2 0.70 8.37 13.06
C GLN A 2 0.60 9.76 12.42
N PRO A 3 1.30 10.80 12.92
CA PRO A 3 1.05 12.21 12.56
C PRO A 3 1.47 12.61 11.13
N GLN A 4 1.95 11.66 10.31
CA GLN A 4 2.68 11.94 9.06
C GLN A 4 2.08 11.31 7.80
N CYS A 5 0.97 10.58 7.90
CA CYS A 5 0.34 9.90 6.77
C CYS A 5 -0.85 10.69 6.23
N ILE A 6 -0.92 10.89 4.91
CA ILE A 6 -2.05 11.53 4.24
C ILE A 6 -3.13 10.48 3.92
N ILE A 7 -2.73 9.28 3.48
CA ILE A 7 -3.65 8.22 3.05
C ILE A 7 -3.10 6.87 3.50
N SER A 8 -3.94 6.05 4.13
CA SER A 8 -3.59 4.69 4.54
C SER A 8 -4.70 3.72 4.21
N GLY A 9 -4.34 2.46 4.01
CA GLY A 9 -5.29 1.38 3.79
C GLY A 9 -4.70 0.01 4.12
N LYS A 10 -5.44 -1.01 3.73
CA LYS A 10 -5.00 -2.41 3.76
C LYS A 10 -5.04 -2.98 2.36
N VAL A 11 -4.12 -3.88 2.07
CA VAL A 11 -4.08 -4.69 0.85
C VAL A 11 -4.01 -6.16 1.24
N ASN A 12 -4.65 -7.00 0.44
CA ASN A 12 -4.50 -8.45 0.52
C ASN A 12 -3.93 -8.90 -0.83
N PHE A 13 -2.77 -9.55 -0.79
CA PHE A 13 -2.06 -9.99 -1.99
C PHE A 13 -2.60 -11.33 -2.49
N SER A 14 -2.15 -11.74 -3.68
CA SER A 14 -2.65 -12.97 -4.34
C SER A 14 -2.37 -14.25 -3.55
N ASP A 15 -1.37 -14.23 -2.67
CA ASP A 15 -1.01 -15.30 -1.75
C ASP A 15 -1.88 -15.34 -0.48
N GLY A 16 -2.88 -14.45 -0.37
CA GLY A 16 -3.76 -14.32 0.78
C GLY A 16 -3.15 -13.60 1.98
N LYS A 17 -1.93 -13.06 1.84
CA LYS A 17 -1.27 -12.30 2.91
C LYS A 17 -1.67 -10.83 2.88
N GLY A 18 -1.85 -10.28 4.07
CA GLY A 18 -2.22 -8.89 4.30
C GLY A 18 -1.01 -7.99 4.53
N ALA A 19 -1.13 -6.74 4.10
CA ALA A 19 -0.26 -5.67 4.54
C ALA A 19 -1.06 -4.38 4.75
N ALA A 20 -0.74 -3.64 5.81
CA ALA A 20 -1.13 -2.25 5.91
C ALA A 20 -0.22 -1.41 4.99
N TRP A 21 -0.77 -0.38 4.37
CA TRP A 21 -0.01 0.54 3.54
C TRP A 21 -0.36 1.98 3.87
N TYR A 22 0.58 2.87 3.61
CA TYR A 22 0.41 4.30 3.86
C TYR A 22 1.21 5.14 2.86
N ILE A 23 0.71 6.33 2.59
CA ILE A 23 1.40 7.37 1.81
C ILE A 23 1.75 8.50 2.77
N ASP A 24 3.03 8.82 2.84
CA ASP A 24 3.52 9.93 3.66
C ASP A 24 3.31 11.30 2.97
N GLN A 25 3.64 12.37 3.68
CA GLN A 25 3.52 13.74 3.16
C GLN A 25 4.36 14.04 1.90
N LEU A 26 5.36 13.20 1.61
CA LEU A 26 6.21 13.31 0.43
C LEU A 26 5.68 12.45 -0.73
N GLY A 27 4.51 11.83 -0.58
CA GLY A 27 3.93 10.95 -1.58
C GLY A 27 4.60 9.56 -1.63
N ARG A 28 5.41 9.19 -0.64
CA ARG A 28 6.09 7.90 -0.64
C ARG A 28 5.19 6.82 -0.06
N LEU A 29 5.07 5.72 -0.79
CA LEU A 29 4.35 4.52 -0.36
C LEU A 29 5.21 3.71 0.61
N GLY A 30 4.73 3.55 1.84
CA GLY A 30 5.22 2.59 2.82
C GLY A 30 4.30 1.37 2.87
N LEU A 31 4.91 0.19 3.01
CA LEU A 31 4.22 -1.08 3.26
C LEU A 31 4.61 -1.59 4.65
N ASN A 32 3.63 -2.08 5.39
CA ASN A 32 3.79 -2.73 6.68
C ASN A 32 3.08 -4.10 6.62
N PRO A 33 3.81 -5.17 6.28
CA PRO A 33 3.31 -6.54 6.31
C PRO A 33 2.68 -6.92 7.64
N ASP A 34 1.60 -7.72 7.61
CA ASP A 34 1.03 -8.30 8.83
C ASP A 34 1.94 -9.40 9.42
N GLU A 35 2.80 -10.01 8.58
CA GLU A 35 3.76 -11.05 8.94
C GLU A 35 5.19 -10.50 8.87
N GLU A 36 5.96 -10.65 9.95
CA GLU A 36 7.35 -10.20 10.00
C GLU A 36 8.21 -10.95 8.97
N GLY A 37 8.99 -10.20 8.17
CA GLY A 37 9.84 -10.76 7.12
C GLY A 37 9.10 -11.12 5.83
N TYR A 38 7.78 -10.93 5.76
CA TYR A 38 7.04 -11.09 4.51
C TYR A 38 7.37 -9.95 3.54
N SER A 39 7.76 -10.33 2.33
CA SER A 39 7.87 -9.42 1.20
C SER A 39 6.94 -9.92 0.10
N PRO A 40 5.99 -9.10 -0.37
CA PRO A 40 5.12 -9.48 -1.47
C PRO A 40 5.93 -9.75 -2.74
N SER A 41 5.36 -10.53 -3.65
CA SER A 41 5.99 -10.80 -4.94
C SER A 41 6.13 -9.53 -5.78
N GLN A 42 7.07 -9.50 -6.73
CA GLN A 42 7.23 -8.34 -7.60
C GLN A 42 5.99 -8.08 -8.46
N GLU A 43 5.27 -9.14 -8.85
CA GLU A 43 4.02 -9.06 -9.59
C GLU A 43 2.91 -8.43 -8.73
N ASP A 44 2.73 -8.91 -7.50
CA ASP A 44 1.77 -8.37 -6.54
C ASP A 44 2.03 -6.89 -6.27
N LEU A 45 3.30 -6.50 -6.08
CA LEU A 45 3.68 -5.10 -5.89
C LEU A 45 3.35 -4.25 -7.12
N ALA A 46 3.62 -4.75 -8.33
CA ALA A 46 3.33 -4.03 -9.56
C ALA A 46 1.82 -3.80 -9.74
N VAL A 47 1.02 -4.85 -9.55
CA VAL A 47 -0.44 -4.78 -9.61
C VAL A 47 -0.99 -3.83 -8.55
N PHE A 48 -0.52 -3.95 -7.30
CA PHE A 48 -0.93 -3.08 -6.22
C PHE A 48 -0.63 -1.61 -6.52
N GLN A 49 0.56 -1.27 -7.02
CA GLN A 49 0.90 0.11 -7.39
C GLN A 49 0.00 0.66 -8.51
N ILE A 50 -0.36 -0.17 -9.50
CA ILE A 50 -1.26 0.22 -10.59
C ILE A 50 -2.65 0.53 -10.04
N GLU A 51 -3.22 -0.38 -9.24
CA GLU A 51 -4.55 -0.21 -8.66
C GLU A 51 -4.60 0.95 -7.68
N LEU A 52 -3.56 1.12 -6.86
CA LEU A 52 -3.44 2.23 -5.92
C LEU A 52 -3.49 3.58 -6.67
N ARG A 53 -2.70 3.74 -7.73
CA ARG A 53 -2.75 4.97 -8.56
C ARG A 53 -4.14 5.21 -9.14
N LYS A 54 -4.81 4.18 -9.66
CA LYS A 54 -6.17 4.31 -10.20
C LYS A 54 -7.16 4.81 -9.14
N VAL A 55 -7.06 4.30 -7.91
CA VAL A 55 -7.92 4.73 -6.80
C VAL A 55 -7.63 6.17 -6.41
N LEU A 56 -6.35 6.54 -6.26
CA LEU A 56 -5.95 7.91 -5.93
C LEU A 56 -6.40 8.92 -6.98
N SER A 57 -6.17 8.62 -8.26
CA SER A 57 -6.64 9.48 -9.35
C SER A 57 -8.16 9.62 -9.39
N LYS A 58 -8.91 8.56 -9.03
CA LYS A 58 -10.38 8.64 -8.90
C LYS A 58 -10.82 9.49 -7.71
N GLN A 59 -10.02 9.55 -6.65
CA GLN A 59 -10.30 10.38 -5.47
C GLN A 59 -9.86 11.85 -5.65
N GLY A 60 -9.23 12.20 -6.78
CA GLY A 60 -8.82 13.57 -7.09
C GLY A 60 -7.54 14.01 -6.36
N LEU A 61 -6.71 13.04 -5.96
CA LEU A 61 -5.39 13.23 -5.37
C LEU A 61 -4.27 13.11 -6.42
#